data_AF-A0A939CXX5-F1
#
_entry.id   AF-A0A939CXX5-F1
#
_cell.length_a   1.000
_cell.length_b   1.000
_cell.length_c   1.000
_cell.angle_alpha   90.00
_cell.angle_beta   90.00
_cell.angle_gamma   90.00
#
_symmetry.space_group_name_H-M   'P 1'
#
loop_
_entity.id
_entity.type
_entity.pdbx_description
1 polymer ?
#
loop_
_entity_poly.entity_id
_entity_poly.type
_entity_poly.pdbx_seq_one_letter_code
_entity_poly.pdbx_strand_id
1 'polypeptide(L)' 'MAQITFKVEAFWDSDAEVWVATSDDVPGLVTEASTIEVLTQKLREIIPELLL' A
#
# COMPACT_ATOMS: atom_id res chain seq x y z
N MET A 1 -1.52 -8.05 23.83
CA MET A 1 -1.86 -7.13 22.73
C MET A 1 -2.15 -7.97 21.51
N ALA A 2 -3.25 -7.74 20.81
CA ALA A 2 -3.55 -8.48 19.58
C ALA A 2 -2.72 -7.88 18.44
N GLN A 3 -1.99 -8.73 17.71
CA GLN A 3 -1.32 -8.32 16.49
C GLN A 3 -2.31 -8.44 15.34
N ILE A 4 -2.60 -7.32 14.67
CA ILE A 4 -3.44 -7.29 13.48
C ILE A 4 -2.50 -7.27 12.28
N THR A 5 -2.74 -8.16 11.32
CA THR A 5 -1.96 -8.25 10.08
C THR A 5 -2.88 -7.91 8.92
N PHE A 6 -2.47 -6.96 8.09
CA PHE A 6 -3.18 -6.57 6.87
C PHE A 6 -2.38 -7.03 5.65
N LYS A 7 -3.05 -7.62 4.66
CA LYS A 7 -2.44 -8.03 3.40
C LYS A 7 -2.57 -6.90 2.39
N VAL A 8 -1.44 -6.44 1.87
CA VAL A 8 -1.39 -5.46 0.78
C VAL A 8 -0.84 -6.15 -0.46
N GLU A 9 -1.53 -5.98 -1.57
CA GLU A 9 -1.10 -6.47 -2.87
C GLU A 9 -0.44 -5.33 -3.62
N ALA A 10 0.76 -5.59 -4.15
CA ALA A 10 1.49 -4.64 -4.96
C ALA A 10 1.85 -5.28 -6.29
N PHE A 11 1.65 -4.53 -7.37
CA PHE A 11 2.03 -4.95 -8.72
C PHE A 11 2.79 -3.83 -9.43
N TRP A 12 3.66 -4.22 -10.35
CA TRP A 12 4.38 -3.28 -11.20
C TRP A 12 3.52 -2.95 -12.43
N ASP A 13 3.25 -1.67 -12.63
CA ASP A 13 2.68 -1.13 -13.85
C ASP A 13 3.82 -0.71 -14.78
N SER A 14 4.00 -1.44 -15.89
CA SER A 14 5.07 -1.17 -16.86
C SER A 14 4.80 0.03 -17.75
N ASP A 15 3.54 0.45 -17.91
CA ASP A 15 3.18 1.57 -18.78
C ASP A 15 3.46 2.89 -18.08
N ALA A 16 3.24 2.92 -16.75
CA ALA A 16 3.50 4.08 -15.90
C ALA A 16 4.87 4.03 -15.19
N GLU A 17 5.58 2.91 -15.26
CA GLU A 17 6.85 2.66 -14.56
C GLU A 17 6.76 2.90 -13.05
N VAL A 18 5.68 2.42 -12.43
CA VAL A 18 5.42 2.54 -10.99
C VAL A 18 4.93 1.23 -10.39
N TRP A 19 5.17 1.07 -9.10
CA TRP A 19 4.47 0.10 -8.27
C TRP A 19 3.14 0.68 -7.80
N VAL A 20 2.08 -0.09 -7.93
CA VAL A 20 0.73 0.23 -7.45
C VAL A 20 0.38 -0.72 -6.33
N ALA A 21 -0.23 -0.22 -5.25
CA ALA A 21 -0.70 -1.00 -4.11
C ALA A 21 -2.21 -0.85 -3.89
N THR A 22 -2.85 -1.97 -3.59
CA THR A 22 -4.25 -2.08 -3.20
C THR A 22 -4.44 -3.12 -2.08
N SER A 23 -5.52 -3.04 -1.32
CA SER A 23 -5.83 -4.04 -0.29
C SER A 23 -7.33 -4.12 -0.02
N ASP A 24 -7.85 -5.34 0.06
CA ASP A 24 -9.22 -5.60 0.52
C ASP A 24 -9.34 -5.45 2.05
N ASP A 25 -8.24 -5.63 2.79
CA ASP A 25 -8.21 -5.51 4.26
C ASP A 25 -8.17 -4.04 4.71
N VAL A 26 -7.78 -3.11 3.82
CA VAL A 26 -7.69 -1.67 4.09
C VAL A 26 -8.55 -0.91 3.08
N PRO A 27 -9.86 -0.73 3.37
CA PRO A 27 -10.78 -0.04 2.47
C PRO A 27 -10.28 1.37 2.12
N GLY A 28 -10.26 1.68 0.82
CA GLY A 28 -9.78 2.97 0.32
C GLY A 28 -8.27 3.04 0.10
N LEU A 29 -7.52 1.98 0.36
CA LEU A 29 -6.09 1.93 0.04
C LEU A 29 -5.88 1.77 -1.46
N VAL A 30 -5.52 2.88 -2.12
CA VAL A 30 -5.00 2.90 -3.49
C VAL A 30 -3.86 3.91 -3.53
N THR A 31 -2.64 3.45 -3.82
CA THR A 31 -1.47 4.35 -3.93
C THR A 31 -0.40 3.76 -4.83
N GLU A 32 0.52 4.59 -5.30
CA GLU A 32 1.59 4.21 -6.20
C GLU A 32 2.92 4.91 -5.88
N ALA A 33 4.03 4.33 -6.32
CA ALA A 33 5.36 4.95 -6.25
C ALA A 33 6.33 4.34 -7.28
N SER A 34 7.39 5.08 -7.62
CA SER A 34 8.40 4.66 -8.61
C SER A 34 9.26 3.46 -8.18
N THR A 35 9.36 3.16 -6.89
CA THR A 35 10.06 1.97 -6.38
C THR A 35 9.28 1.29 -5.26
N ILE A 36 9.55 0.00 -5.05
CA ILE A 36 8.88 -0.78 -4.01
C ILE A 36 9.21 -0.27 -2.60
N GLU A 37 10.42 0.28 -2.40
CA GLU A 37 10.84 0.88 -1.14
C GLU A 37 10.05 2.15 -0.84
N VAL A 38 9.91 3.04 -1.82
CA VAL A 38 9.12 4.28 -1.67
C VAL A 38 7.66 3.93 -1.42
N LEU A 39 7.10 2.97 -2.17
CA LEU A 39 5.74 2.49 -1.95
C LEU A 39 5.56 1.97 -0.51
N THR A 40 6.51 1.17 -0.03
CA THR A 40 6.48 0.62 1.33
C THR A 40 6.51 1.72 2.40
N GLN A 41 7.26 2.80 2.20
CA GLN A 41 7.24 3.93 3.14
C GLN A 41 5.88 4.64 3.13
N LYS A 42 5.31 4.92 1.95
CA LYS A 42 3.98 5.54 1.82
C LYS A 42 2.90 4.71 2.52
N LEU A 43 2.94 3.38 2.36
CA LEU A 43 1.98 2.48 2.99
C LEU A 43 2.01 2.56 4.53
N ARG A 44 3.18 2.79 5.13
CA ARG A 44 3.31 2.92 6.61
C ARG A 44 2.63 4.17 7.16
N GLU A 45 2.45 5.19 6.33
CA GLU A 45 1.78 6.44 6.70
C GLU A 45 0.28 6.38 6.37
N ILE A 46 -0.07 5.94 5.17
CA ILE A 46 -1.45 5.92 4.67
C ILE A 46 -2.32 4.89 5.39
N ILE A 47 -1.81 3.67 5.66
CA ILE A 47 -2.62 2.61 6.26
C ILE A 47 -3.14 3.00 7.66
N PRO A 48 -2.31 3.53 8.58
CA PRO A 48 -2.82 4.05 9.84
C PRO A 48 -3.89 5.13 9.66
N GLU A 49 -3.69 6.08 8.74
CA GLU A 49 -4.65 7.17 8.51
C GLU A 49 -6.02 6.66 8.02
N LEU A 50 -6.04 5.63 7.18
CA LEU A 50 -7.29 5.05 6.65
C LEU A 50 -8.05 4.18 7.66
N LEU A 51 -7.38 3.69 8.70
CA LEU A 51 -7.95 2.78 9.70
C LEU A 51 -8.36 3.47 11.01
N LEU A 52 -8.08 4.77 11.15
CA LEU A 52 -8.48 5.62 12.27
C LEU A 52 -9.93 6.11 12.10
#